data_AF-A0A7W9ZFB5-F1
#
_entry.id   AF-A0A7W9ZFB5-F1
#
_cell.length_a   1.000
_cell.length_b   1.000
_cell.length_c   1.000
_cell.angle_alpha   90.00
_cell.angle_beta   90.00
_cell.angle_gamma   90.00
#
_symmetry.space_group_name_H-M   'P 1'
#
loop_
_entity.id
_entity.type
_entity.pdbx_description
1 polymer ?
#
loop_
_entity_poly.entity_id
_entity_poly.type
_entity_poly.pdbx_seq_one_letter_code
_entity_poly.pdbx_strand_id
1 'polypeptide(L)'
;MSLSALAPYTSAVPRLAPYVSFAVSRHLLAEQIRGVMAARDALNAALIAVAALETAFNAGQIDRASRDRKQADLRLDDLLDTVLRVEAEQLVLEEVFSRAASYAMDRVICYHVRRFLDIAGVLPADRSCRDDLLVMAQVVRRYLEDDQSDLQDMAVRSAWDALRRHIRPVRAG
;
A
#
# COMPACT_ATOMS: atom_id res chain seq x y z
N MET A 1 4.69 0.44 -13.23
CA MET A 1 3.60 1.16 -13.90
C MET A 1 3.11 2.22 -12.93
N SER A 2 2.51 3.34 -13.37
CA SER A 2 1.92 4.30 -12.42
C SER A 2 0.68 3.68 -11.74
N LEU A 3 0.41 3.98 -10.46
CA LEU A 3 -0.86 3.63 -9.79
C LEU A 3 -2.10 4.17 -10.54
N SER A 4 -1.91 5.18 -11.41
CA SER A 4 -2.92 5.66 -12.37
C SER A 4 -3.47 4.54 -13.26
N ALA A 5 -2.67 3.51 -13.56
CA ALA A 5 -3.08 2.37 -14.38
C ALA A 5 -4.11 1.46 -13.68
N LEU A 6 -4.32 1.63 -12.37
CA LEU A 6 -5.31 0.90 -11.58
C LEU A 6 -6.66 1.63 -11.50
N ALA A 7 -6.72 2.91 -11.91
CA ALA A 7 -7.92 3.73 -11.90
C ALA A 7 -9.15 3.15 -12.64
N PRO A 8 -9.02 2.48 -13.81
CA PRO A 8 -10.19 1.90 -14.48
C PRO A 8 -10.71 0.63 -13.78
N TYR A 9 -9.92 0.02 -12.90
CA TYR A 9 -10.28 -1.21 -12.21
C TYR A 9 -10.81 -0.95 -10.78
N THR A 10 -10.44 0.17 -10.16
CA THR A 10 -11.06 0.64 -8.89
C THR A 10 -12.49 1.15 -9.11
N SER A 11 -12.83 1.64 -10.32
CA SER A 11 -14.18 2.11 -10.63
C SER A 11 -15.20 0.99 -10.88
N ALA A 12 -14.75 -0.25 -11.09
CA ALA A 12 -15.59 -1.42 -11.36
C ALA A 12 -15.90 -2.25 -10.10
N VAL A 13 -15.33 -1.87 -8.95
CA VAL A 13 -15.70 -2.44 -7.65
C VAL A 13 -17.06 -1.88 -7.27
N PRO A 14 -18.06 -2.70 -6.93
CA PRO A 14 -19.30 -2.17 -6.36
C PRO A 14 -18.93 -1.36 -5.12
N ARG A 15 -19.15 -0.04 -5.19
CA ARG A 15 -18.97 0.84 -4.04
C ARG A 15 -19.87 0.30 -2.94
N LEU A 16 -19.28 -0.15 -1.84
CA LEU A 16 -20.03 -0.58 -0.67
C LEU A 16 -21.03 0.52 -0.32
N ALA A 17 -22.29 0.12 -0.14
CA ALA A 17 -23.27 0.99 0.48
C ALA A 17 -22.71 1.46 1.84
N PRO A 18 -22.87 2.74 2.21
CA PRO A 18 -22.16 3.38 3.33
C PRO A 18 -22.57 2.91 4.74
N TYR A 19 -23.09 1.69 4.90
CA TYR A 19 -23.81 1.25 6.12
C TYR A 19 -23.18 0.14 6.94
N VAL A 20 -21.97 -0.34 6.63
CA VAL A 20 -21.27 -1.26 7.55
C VAL A 20 -20.34 -0.44 8.43
N SER A 21 -20.61 -0.40 9.74
CA SER A 21 -19.86 0.36 10.73
C SER A 21 -18.47 -0.27 10.96
N PHE A 22 -17.42 0.53 10.77
CA PHE A 22 -16.02 0.14 10.51
C PHE A 22 -15.08 0.48 11.69
N ALA A 23 -15.35 0.01 12.91
CA ALA A 23 -14.61 0.52 14.09
C ALA A 23 -13.10 0.19 14.12
N VAL A 24 -12.66 -0.98 13.62
CA VAL A 24 -11.23 -1.40 13.67
C VAL A 24 -10.52 -1.38 12.33
N SER A 25 -11.24 -1.49 11.20
CA SER A 25 -10.67 -1.12 9.91
C SER A 25 -10.19 0.34 9.94
N ARG A 26 -10.81 1.22 10.75
CA ARG A 26 -10.28 2.56 11.02
C ARG A 26 -8.89 2.58 11.63
N HIS A 27 -8.48 1.67 12.51
CA HIS A 27 -7.17 1.78 13.17
C HIS A 27 -6.04 1.31 12.28
N LEU A 28 -6.14 0.11 11.69
CA LEU A 28 -5.12 -0.39 10.77
C LEU A 28 -5.09 0.42 9.46
N LEU A 29 -6.26 0.77 8.89
CA LEU A 29 -6.28 1.65 7.72
C LEU A 29 -5.84 3.07 8.07
N ALA A 30 -6.16 3.62 9.25
CA ALA A 30 -5.62 4.94 9.62
C ALA A 30 -4.13 4.91 9.93
N GLU A 31 -3.60 3.82 10.49
CA GLU A 31 -2.15 3.61 10.61
C GLU A 31 -1.49 3.65 9.23
N GLN A 32 -2.09 2.97 8.24
CA GLN A 32 -1.56 2.98 6.87
C GLN A 32 -1.75 4.30 6.15
N ILE A 33 -2.89 4.97 6.29
CA ILE A 33 -3.13 6.33 5.75
C ILE A 33 -2.12 7.31 6.35
N ARG A 34 -1.86 7.25 7.66
CA ARG A 34 -0.80 8.05 8.31
C ARG A 34 0.58 7.72 7.76
N GLY A 35 0.86 6.43 7.51
CA GLY A 35 2.08 5.97 6.87
C GLY A 35 2.28 6.56 5.47
N VAL A 36 1.25 6.52 4.62
CA VAL A 36 1.28 7.11 3.27
C VAL A 36 1.50 8.62 3.34
N MET A 37 0.78 9.33 4.23
CA MET A 37 0.96 10.77 4.41
C MET A 37 2.39 11.11 4.84
N ALA A 38 2.92 10.42 5.85
CA ALA A 38 4.29 10.65 6.32
C ALA A 38 5.35 10.37 5.24
N ALA A 39 5.18 9.30 4.45
CA ALA A 39 6.08 8.98 3.35
C ALA A 39 6.03 10.04 2.24
N ARG A 40 4.83 10.51 1.89
CA ARG A 40 4.64 11.60 0.90
C ARG A 40 5.22 12.92 1.39
N ASP A 41 5.06 13.26 2.67
CA ASP A 41 5.63 14.46 3.26
C ASP A 41 7.16 14.41 3.24
N ALA A 42 7.75 13.25 3.56
CA ALA A 42 9.20 13.05 3.47
C ALA A 42 9.73 13.19 2.04
N LEU A 43 9.02 12.65 1.05
CA LEU A 43 9.36 12.82 -0.37
C LEU A 43 9.25 14.28 -0.81
N ASN A 44 8.17 14.97 -0.46
CA ASN A 44 7.98 16.39 -0.78
C ASN A 44 9.07 17.27 -0.17
N ALA A 45 9.46 17.02 1.09
CA ALA A 45 10.55 17.73 1.74
C ALA A 45 11.89 17.51 1.01
N ALA A 46 12.16 16.30 0.55
CA ALA A 46 13.36 16.00 -0.23
C ALA A 46 13.34 16.67 -1.62
N LEU A 47 12.20 16.70 -2.31
CA LEU A 47 12.05 17.40 -3.59
C LEU A 47 12.31 18.91 -3.46
N ILE A 48 11.81 19.54 -2.39
CA ILE A 48 12.08 20.95 -2.09
C ILE A 48 13.59 21.18 -1.88
N ALA A 49 14.26 20.28 -1.16
CA ALA A 49 15.71 20.37 -0.94
C ALA A 49 16.50 20.24 -2.25
N VAL A 50 16.10 19.35 -3.17
CA VAL A 50 16.71 19.23 -4.49
C VAL A 50 16.51 20.49 -5.32
N ALA A 51 15.30 21.06 -5.35
CA ALA A 51 15.04 22.32 -6.05
C ALA A 51 15.90 23.49 -5.51
N ALA A 52 16.16 23.52 -4.19
CA ALA A 52 17.06 24.50 -3.59
C ALA A 52 18.52 24.30 -4.03
N LEU A 53 18.99 23.05 -4.10
CA LEU A 53 20.32 22.71 -4.62
C LEU A 53 20.47 23.07 -6.10
N GLU A 54 19.45 22.83 -6.92
CA GLU A 54 19.44 23.23 -8.33
C GLU A 54 19.51 24.74 -8.50
N THR A 55 18.79 25.49 -7.66
CA THR A 55 18.85 26.96 -7.65
C THR A 55 20.24 27.46 -7.28
N ALA A 56 20.87 26.87 -6.25
CA ALA A 56 22.23 27.21 -5.83
C ALA A 56 23.28 26.86 -6.90
N PHE A 57 23.12 25.73 -7.59
CA PHE A 57 23.97 25.33 -8.71
C PHE A 57 23.84 26.32 -9.88
N ASN A 58 22.62 26.69 -10.27
CA ASN A 58 22.37 27.66 -11.33
C ASN A 58 22.89 29.08 -10.98
N ALA A 59 22.99 29.40 -9.70
CA ALA A 59 23.58 30.65 -9.22
C ALA A 59 25.13 30.67 -9.25
N GLY A 60 25.78 29.61 -9.75
CA GLY A 60 27.23 29.58 -9.97
C GLY A 60 28.08 29.22 -8.75
N GLN A 61 27.50 28.60 -7.71
CA GLN A 61 28.25 28.06 -6.57
C GLN A 61 28.74 26.62 -6.88
N ILE A 62 30.06 26.48 -7.05
CA ILE A 62 30.81 25.40 -7.74
C ILE A 62 30.81 23.99 -7.06
N ASP A 63 31.05 22.94 -7.87
CA ASP A 63 31.47 21.52 -7.67
C ASP A 63 30.88 20.64 -6.56
N ARG A 64 30.70 21.13 -5.33
CA ARG A 64 30.10 20.31 -4.25
C ARG A 64 28.64 19.97 -4.55
N ALA A 65 27.93 20.91 -5.17
CA ALA A 65 26.54 20.76 -5.60
C ALA A 65 26.33 19.56 -6.56
N SER A 66 27.33 19.14 -7.34
CA SER A 66 27.20 17.97 -8.23
C SER A 66 27.19 16.64 -7.46
N ARG A 67 28.03 16.50 -6.44
CA ARG A 67 28.04 15.31 -5.56
C ARG A 67 26.80 15.28 -4.66
N ASP A 68 26.43 16.44 -4.12
CA ASP A 68 25.25 16.58 -3.27
C ASP A 68 23.96 16.30 -4.06
N ARG A 69 23.91 16.69 -5.34
CA ARG A 69 22.80 16.35 -6.25
C ARG A 69 22.69 14.84 -6.48
N LYS A 70 23.78 14.15 -6.83
CA LYS A 70 23.73 12.68 -7.04
C LYS A 70 23.30 11.93 -5.78
N GLN A 71 23.74 12.38 -4.60
CA GLN A 71 23.31 11.80 -3.33
C GLN A 71 21.85 12.12 -3.01
N ALA A 72 21.37 13.30 -3.39
CA ALA A 72 19.96 13.67 -3.25
C ALA A 72 19.05 12.88 -4.21
N ASP A 73 19.49 12.63 -5.44
CA ASP A 73 18.77 11.81 -6.42
C ASP A 73 18.60 10.38 -5.92
N LEU A 74 19.66 9.74 -5.40
CA LEU A 74 19.56 8.42 -4.77
C LEU A 74 18.58 8.40 -3.58
N ARG A 75 18.60 9.46 -2.76
CA ARG A 75 17.68 9.59 -1.64
C ARG A 75 16.24 9.80 -2.09
N LEU A 76 16.01 10.48 -3.22
CA LEU A 76 14.68 10.63 -3.81
C LEU A 76 14.15 9.29 -4.31
N ASP A 77 14.97 8.49 -4.98
CA ASP A 77 14.59 7.16 -5.44
C ASP A 77 14.19 6.25 -4.26
N ASP A 78 14.98 6.24 -3.17
CA ASP A 78 14.67 5.48 -1.96
C ASP A 78 13.36 5.94 -1.29
N LEU A 79 13.11 7.26 -1.25
CA LEU A 79 11.88 7.83 -0.69
C LEU A 79 10.67 7.53 -1.59
N LEU A 80 10.84 7.60 -2.91
CA LEU A 80 9.80 7.24 -3.87
C LEU A 80 9.42 5.76 -3.74
N ASP A 81 10.40 4.86 -3.60
CA ASP A 81 10.14 3.45 -3.34
C ASP A 81 9.37 3.23 -2.05
N THR A 82 9.72 3.99 -1.01
CA THR A 82 9.04 3.93 0.29
C THR A 82 7.57 4.34 0.12
N VAL A 83 7.30 5.44 -0.59
CA VAL A 83 5.92 5.86 -0.91
C VAL A 83 5.18 4.79 -1.69
N LEU A 84 5.76 4.30 -2.79
CA LEU A 84 5.14 3.29 -3.65
C LEU A 84 4.86 1.98 -2.90
N ARG A 85 5.73 1.60 -1.96
CA ARG A 85 5.53 0.43 -1.11
C ARG A 85 4.37 0.62 -0.14
N VAL A 86 4.33 1.75 0.57
CA VAL A 86 3.26 2.01 1.56
C VAL A 86 1.90 2.21 0.87
N GLU A 87 1.86 2.80 -0.32
CA GLU A 87 0.65 2.90 -1.14
C GLU A 87 0.17 1.52 -1.63
N ALA A 88 1.09 0.65 -2.05
CA ALA A 88 0.77 -0.73 -2.40
C ALA A 88 0.22 -1.53 -1.19
N GLU A 89 0.79 -1.32 0.00
CA GLU A 89 0.30 -1.89 1.25
C GLU A 89 -1.13 -1.44 1.58
N GLN A 90 -1.43 -0.14 1.47
CA GLN A 90 -2.77 0.39 1.67
C GLN A 90 -3.77 -0.22 0.69
N LEU A 91 -3.42 -0.28 -0.60
CA LEU A 91 -4.30 -0.82 -1.64
C LEU A 91 -4.65 -2.29 -1.40
N VAL A 92 -3.68 -3.11 -0.97
CA VAL A 92 -3.92 -4.52 -0.65
C VAL A 92 -4.93 -4.66 0.48
N LEU A 93 -4.76 -3.88 1.55
CA LEU A 93 -5.69 -3.90 2.68
C LEU A 93 -7.09 -3.45 2.28
N GLU A 94 -7.22 -2.35 1.54
CA GLU A 94 -8.52 -1.85 1.08
C GLU A 94 -9.28 -2.90 0.24
N GLU A 95 -8.60 -3.55 -0.71
CA GLU A 95 -9.21 -4.59 -1.52
C GLU A 95 -9.60 -5.81 -0.68
N VAL A 96 -8.75 -6.30 0.23
CA VAL A 96 -9.12 -7.45 1.07
C VAL A 96 -10.35 -7.15 1.92
N PHE A 97 -10.39 -6.00 2.59
CA PHE A 97 -11.53 -5.61 3.43
C PHE A 97 -12.81 -5.38 2.61
N SER A 98 -12.71 -4.69 1.47
CA SER A 98 -13.85 -4.44 0.58
C SER A 98 -14.47 -5.75 0.08
N ARG A 99 -13.62 -6.70 -0.32
CA ARG A 99 -14.04 -7.99 -0.87
C ARG A 99 -14.55 -8.93 0.21
N ALA A 100 -13.94 -8.92 1.41
CA ALA A 100 -14.43 -9.67 2.57
C ALA A 100 -15.83 -9.24 2.99
N ALA A 101 -16.14 -7.95 2.89
CA ALA A 101 -17.50 -7.45 3.15
C ALA A 101 -18.51 -7.81 2.04
N SER A 102 -18.05 -8.16 0.83
CA SER A 102 -18.90 -8.33 -0.35
C SER A 102 -19.14 -9.79 -0.75
N TYR A 103 -18.28 -10.72 -0.35
CA TYR A 103 -18.34 -12.11 -0.77
C TYR A 103 -18.37 -13.06 0.42
N ALA A 104 -19.18 -14.11 0.31
CA ALA A 104 -19.29 -15.14 1.35
C ALA A 104 -18.10 -16.14 1.36
N MET A 105 -17.30 -16.21 0.28
CA MET A 105 -16.29 -17.27 0.08
C MET A 105 -14.86 -16.72 -0.05
N ASP A 106 -13.98 -17.12 0.87
CA ASP A 106 -12.56 -16.67 0.93
C ASP A 106 -11.79 -16.88 -0.38
N ARG A 107 -12.07 -17.99 -1.07
CA ARG A 107 -11.43 -18.31 -2.35
C ARG A 107 -11.79 -17.30 -3.45
N VAL A 108 -13.00 -16.75 -3.42
CA VAL A 108 -13.46 -15.72 -4.37
C VAL A 108 -12.76 -14.39 -4.06
N ILE A 109 -12.69 -14.03 -2.78
CA ILE A 109 -11.94 -12.85 -2.31
C ILE A 109 -10.50 -12.90 -2.81
N CYS A 110 -9.80 -13.99 -2.54
CA CYS A 110 -8.39 -14.16 -2.92
C CYS A 110 -8.18 -14.15 -4.42
N TYR A 111 -9.10 -14.73 -5.19
CA TYR A 111 -9.03 -14.68 -6.65
C TYR A 111 -9.12 -13.25 -7.17
N HIS A 112 -10.08 -12.45 -6.66
CA HIS A 112 -10.25 -11.06 -7.11
C HIS A 112 -9.08 -10.17 -6.70
N VAL A 113 -8.63 -10.26 -5.45
CA VAL A 113 -7.49 -9.47 -4.94
C VAL A 113 -6.22 -9.81 -5.73
N ARG A 114 -5.90 -11.09 -5.94
CA ARG A 114 -4.72 -11.48 -6.73
C ARG A 114 -4.83 -11.04 -8.17
N ARG A 115 -5.97 -11.29 -8.83
CA ARG A 115 -6.12 -10.93 -10.25
C ARG A 115 -5.88 -9.44 -10.49
N PHE A 116 -6.35 -8.59 -9.58
CA PHE A 116 -6.16 -7.14 -9.69
C PHE A 116 -4.71 -6.72 -9.37
N LEU A 117 -4.12 -7.26 -8.31
CA LEU A 117 -2.79 -6.84 -7.81
C LEU A 117 -1.60 -7.51 -8.50
N ASP A 118 -1.81 -8.68 -9.12
CA ASP A 118 -0.80 -9.35 -9.96
C ASP A 118 -0.58 -8.57 -11.26
N ILE A 119 -1.66 -8.05 -11.87
CA ILE A 119 -1.57 -7.13 -13.03
C ILE A 119 -0.76 -5.88 -12.68
N ALA A 120 -0.89 -5.40 -11.45
CA ALA A 120 -0.14 -4.26 -10.93
C ALA A 120 1.32 -4.58 -10.57
N GLY A 121 1.71 -5.86 -10.52
CA GLY A 121 3.00 -6.31 -10.00
C GLY A 121 3.17 -6.15 -8.48
N VAL A 122 2.07 -5.89 -7.75
CA VAL A 122 2.06 -5.64 -6.29
C VAL A 122 2.19 -6.94 -5.51
N LEU A 123 1.44 -7.97 -5.91
CA LEU A 123 1.47 -9.29 -5.29
C LEU A 123 2.06 -10.32 -6.26
N PRO A 124 3.02 -11.15 -5.81
CA PRO A 124 3.56 -12.22 -6.62
C PRO A 124 2.56 -13.37 -6.84
N ALA A 125 2.71 -14.07 -7.97
CA ALA A 125 1.88 -15.22 -8.31
C ALA A 125 2.24 -16.52 -7.55
N ASP A 126 3.11 -16.47 -6.53
CA ASP A 126 3.56 -17.66 -5.81
C ASP A 126 2.52 -18.22 -4.82
N ARG A 127 2.78 -19.46 -4.38
CA ARG A 127 1.88 -20.20 -3.50
C ARG A 127 1.84 -19.62 -2.09
N SER A 128 2.96 -19.15 -1.55
CA SER A 128 3.02 -18.62 -0.19
C SER A 128 2.21 -17.32 -0.05
N CYS A 129 2.32 -16.42 -1.04
CA CYS A 129 1.48 -15.22 -1.09
C CYS A 129 -0.01 -15.57 -1.19
N ARG A 130 -0.38 -16.58 -1.99
CA ARG A 130 -1.76 -17.05 -2.08
C ARG A 130 -2.30 -17.57 -0.75
N ASP A 131 -1.50 -18.38 -0.06
CA ASP A 131 -1.90 -19.01 1.20
C ASP A 131 -2.02 -17.94 2.31
N ASP A 132 -1.09 -17.00 2.39
CA ASP A 132 -1.16 -15.87 3.34
C ASP A 132 -2.35 -14.94 3.04
N LEU A 133 -2.69 -14.73 1.77
CA LEU A 133 -3.87 -13.96 1.39
C LEU A 133 -5.18 -14.66 1.77
N LEU A 134 -5.25 -15.99 1.64
CA LEU A 134 -6.39 -16.80 2.09
C LEU A 134 -6.57 -16.70 3.60
N VAL A 135 -5.48 -16.77 4.36
CA VAL A 135 -5.51 -16.58 5.81
C VAL A 135 -6.01 -15.18 6.15
N MET A 136 -5.50 -14.14 5.48
CA MET A 136 -5.95 -12.77 5.69
C MET A 136 -7.44 -12.61 5.40
N ALA A 137 -7.95 -13.13 4.27
CA ALA A 137 -9.36 -13.07 3.93
C ALA A 137 -10.25 -13.77 4.99
N GLN A 138 -9.82 -14.94 5.47
CA GLN A 138 -10.54 -15.70 6.51
C GLN A 138 -10.62 -14.95 7.83
N VAL A 139 -9.49 -14.39 8.28
CA VAL A 139 -9.40 -13.68 9.55
C VAL A 139 -10.19 -12.39 9.49
N VAL A 140 -10.10 -11.62 8.40
CA VAL A 140 -10.91 -10.42 8.19
C VAL A 140 -12.39 -10.76 8.13
N ARG A 141 -12.80 -11.84 7.46
CA ARG A 141 -14.21 -12.24 7.44
C ARG A 141 -14.72 -12.62 8.83
N ARG A 142 -14.00 -13.45 9.59
CA ARG A 142 -14.36 -13.75 11.00
C ARG A 142 -14.46 -12.49 11.83
N TYR A 143 -13.51 -11.58 11.66
CA TYR A 143 -13.53 -10.27 12.31
C TYR A 143 -14.80 -9.45 12.00
N LEU A 144 -15.34 -9.59 10.78
CA LEU A 144 -16.57 -8.91 10.36
C LEU A 144 -17.86 -9.63 10.79
N GLU A 145 -17.82 -10.95 10.95
CA GLU A 145 -18.98 -11.79 11.28
C GLU A 145 -19.18 -11.98 12.79
N ASP A 146 -18.09 -12.00 13.57
CA ASP A 146 -18.07 -12.24 15.02
C ASP A 146 -17.94 -10.93 15.82
N ASP A 147 -18.12 -11.01 17.15
CA ASP A 147 -17.87 -9.87 18.05
C ASP A 147 -16.39 -9.47 18.09
N GLN A 148 -16.15 -8.19 17.80
CA GLN A 148 -14.82 -7.57 17.75
C GLN A 148 -14.12 -7.70 19.12
N SER A 149 -12.92 -8.30 19.12
CA SER A 149 -12.13 -8.50 20.33
C SER A 149 -10.63 -8.34 20.07
N ASP A 150 -9.86 -8.05 21.11
CA ASP A 150 -8.40 -7.91 21.05
C ASP A 150 -7.71 -9.14 20.43
N LEU A 151 -8.25 -10.34 20.66
CA LEU A 151 -7.74 -11.58 20.07
C LEU A 151 -7.91 -11.61 18.55
N GLN A 152 -9.04 -11.12 18.05
CA GLN A 152 -9.28 -11.05 16.61
C GLN A 152 -8.45 -9.91 15.99
N ASP A 153 -8.26 -8.79 16.68
CA ASP A 153 -7.34 -7.73 16.27
C ASP A 153 -5.91 -8.24 16.10
N MET A 154 -5.42 -8.99 17.08
CA MET A 154 -4.10 -9.64 17.00
C MET A 154 -4.02 -10.61 15.82
N ALA A 155 -5.08 -11.38 15.57
CA ALA A 155 -5.12 -12.29 14.42
C ALA A 155 -5.06 -11.52 13.08
N VAL A 156 -5.80 -10.42 12.93
CA VAL A 156 -5.78 -9.57 11.73
C VAL A 156 -4.39 -8.98 11.52
N ARG A 157 -3.77 -8.43 12.57
CA ARG A 157 -2.41 -7.87 12.50
C ARG A 157 -1.36 -8.93 12.14
N SER A 158 -1.43 -10.11 12.75
CA SER A 158 -0.51 -11.20 12.43
C SER A 158 -0.67 -11.70 10.99
N ALA A 159 -1.91 -11.83 10.49
CA ALA A 159 -2.17 -12.22 9.12
C ALA A 159 -1.71 -11.13 8.13
N TRP A 160 -1.89 -9.86 8.50
CA TRP A 160 -1.37 -8.73 7.73
C TRP A 160 0.15 -8.73 7.65
N ASP A 161 0.87 -8.92 8.77
CA ASP A 161 2.33 -8.98 8.77
C ASP A 161 2.86 -10.13 7.91
N ALA A 162 2.15 -11.27 7.88
CA ALA A 162 2.50 -12.38 7.00
C ALA A 162 2.38 -11.98 5.53
N LEU A 163 1.22 -11.44 5.12
CA LEU A 163 0.93 -11.02 3.75
C LEU A 163 1.82 -9.87 3.28
N ARG A 164 2.08 -8.89 4.16
CA ARG A 164 2.87 -7.69 3.88
C ARG A 164 4.27 -7.99 3.34
N ARG A 165 4.87 -9.11 3.77
CA ARG A 165 6.21 -9.53 3.32
C ARG A 165 6.27 -9.84 1.83
N HIS A 166 5.15 -10.16 1.21
CA HIS A 166 5.06 -10.46 -0.23
C HIS A 166 4.86 -9.21 -1.09
N ILE A 167 4.47 -8.08 -0.50
CA ILE A 167 4.12 -6.86 -1.22
C ILE A 167 5.37 -6.23 -1.83
N ARG A 168 5.32 -6.00 -3.14
CA ARG A 168 6.37 -5.35 -3.91
C ARG A 168 5.97 -3.90 -4.25
N PRO A 169 6.92 -2.95 -4.22
CA PRO A 169 6.65 -1.59 -4.69
C PRO A 169 6.31 -1.60 -6.19
N VAL A 170 5.34 -0.78 -6.59
CA VAL A 170 4.93 -0.67 -8.00
C VAL A 170 5.92 0.20 -8.76
N ARG A 171 6.97 -0.39 -9.32
CA ARG A 171 7.92 0.31 -10.20
C ARG A 171 7.47 0.22 -11.66
N ALA A 172 7.62 1.31 -12.42
CA ALA A 172 7.61 1.23 -13.90
C ALA A 172 8.88 0.52 -14.34
N GLY A 173 8.71 -0.66 -14.94
CA GLY A 173 9.71 -1.22 -15.85
C GLY A 173 9.64 -0.49 -17.18
#